data_AF-A0A6G3MLT0-F1
#
_entry.id   AF-A0A6G3MLT0-F1
#
_cell.length_a   1.000
_cell.length_b   1.000
_cell.length_c   1.000
_cell.angle_alpha   90.00
_cell.angle_beta   90.00
_cell.angle_gamma   90.00
#
_symmetry.space_group_name_H-M   'P 1'
#
loop_
_entity.id
_entity.type
_entity.pdbx_description
1 polymer ?
#
loop_
_entity_poly.entity_id
_entity_poly.type
_entity_poly.pdbx_seq_one_letter_code
_entity_poly.pdbx_strand_id
1 'polypeptide(L)'
;FFFSVKFVIICRMYQINKPLVHQSYPYQDHITREIMSIITIYPTLQQTYGSYRLTEYDEKILIKLRGTIPIIFQSINKINKSDQTYNIPLSIYFSPNYPYTPPFLYVEPLPNMRIYESQFVNKSGLITHPLLSSWSYVSFFHHNSHITVI
;
A
#
# COMPACT_ATOMS: atom_id res chain seq x y z
N PHE A 1 23.53 -27.56 -8.72
CA PHE A 1 22.09 -27.26 -8.60
C PHE A 1 21.69 -26.58 -7.26
N PHE A 2 22.61 -25.96 -6.51
CA PHE A 2 22.32 -25.35 -5.19
C PHE A 2 22.64 -23.84 -5.09
N PHE A 3 22.99 -23.18 -6.20
CA PHE A 3 23.31 -21.74 -6.21
C PHE A 3 22.09 -20.82 -6.40
N SER A 4 20.89 -21.33 -6.69
CA SER A 4 19.77 -20.47 -7.09
C SER A 4 18.96 -19.91 -5.92
N VAL A 5 18.65 -20.71 -4.89
CA VAL A 5 17.72 -20.27 -3.82
C VAL A 5 18.39 -19.30 -2.83
N LYS A 6 19.61 -19.61 -2.37
CA LYS A 6 20.38 -18.69 -1.50
C LYS A 6 20.69 -17.38 -2.21
N PHE A 7 21.04 -17.41 -3.48
CA PHE A 7 21.32 -16.20 -4.26
C PHE A 7 20.06 -15.36 -4.50
N VAL A 8 18.91 -15.98 -4.81
CA VAL A 8 17.63 -15.25 -4.92
C VAL A 8 17.20 -14.64 -3.58
N ILE A 9 17.36 -15.36 -2.47
CA ILE A 9 17.09 -14.82 -1.12
C ILE A 9 18.05 -13.68 -0.80
N ILE A 10 19.35 -13.84 -1.03
CA ILE A 10 20.35 -12.78 -0.81
C ILE A 10 20.09 -11.58 -1.72
N CYS A 11 19.73 -11.78 -2.99
CA CYS A 11 19.37 -10.69 -3.90
C CYS A 11 18.08 -9.98 -3.48
N ARG A 12 17.06 -10.71 -2.99
CA ARG A 12 15.86 -10.12 -2.37
C ARG A 12 16.21 -9.32 -1.11
N MET A 13 17.04 -9.86 -0.22
CA MET A 13 17.53 -9.17 0.98
C MET A 13 18.43 -7.97 0.64
N TYR A 14 19.18 -8.03 -0.45
CA TYR A 14 20.04 -6.95 -0.92
C TYR A 14 19.26 -5.84 -1.65
N GLN A 15 18.19 -6.19 -2.35
CA GLN A 15 17.21 -5.21 -2.86
C GLN A 15 16.47 -4.51 -1.71
N ILE A 16 16.26 -5.20 -0.58
CA ILE A 16 15.75 -4.59 0.66
C ILE A 16 16.79 -3.64 1.28
N ASN A 17 18.09 -3.95 1.18
CA ASN A 17 19.19 -3.25 1.86
C ASN A 17 20.08 -2.36 0.96
N LYS A 18 19.64 -1.98 -0.25
CA LYS A 18 20.45 -1.13 -1.12
C LYS A 18 20.51 0.30 -0.52
N PRO A 19 21.68 0.90 -0.30
CA PRO A 19 21.77 2.22 0.32
C PRO A 19 21.51 3.31 -0.72
N LEU A 20 20.23 3.57 -1.01
CA LEU A 20 19.76 4.77 -1.70
C LEU A 20 18.94 5.59 -0.70
N VAL A 21 19.60 6.25 0.28
CA VAL A 21 19.00 7.21 1.24
C VAL A 21 17.50 6.97 1.49
N HIS A 22 17.14 5.74 1.87
CA HIS A 22 15.74 5.37 2.04
C HIS A 22 15.26 6.02 3.34
N GLN A 23 14.02 6.52 3.37
CA GLN A 23 13.43 7.01 4.61
C GLN A 23 13.52 5.89 5.65
N SER A 24 14.25 6.14 6.75
CA SER A 24 14.21 5.23 7.89
C SER A 24 12.83 5.37 8.54
N TYR A 25 12.10 4.25 8.59
CA TYR A 25 10.80 4.20 9.24
C TYR A 25 10.99 3.89 10.73
N PRO A 26 10.41 4.69 11.64
CA PRO A 26 10.52 4.42 13.08
C PRO A 26 9.99 3.04 13.50
N TYR A 27 9.03 2.49 12.73
CA TYR A 27 8.34 1.23 13.03
C TYR A 27 8.50 0.20 11.88
N GLN A 28 9.74 -0.06 11.47
CA GLN A 28 10.06 -0.93 10.33
C GLN A 28 9.48 -2.35 10.44
N ASP A 29 9.49 -2.96 11.64
CA ASP A 29 8.93 -4.30 11.85
C ASP A 29 7.41 -4.34 11.65
N HIS A 30 6.72 -3.25 12.01
CA HIS A 30 5.28 -3.13 11.81
C HIS A 30 4.96 -3.10 10.31
N ILE A 31 5.62 -2.21 9.58
CA ILE A 31 5.44 -2.05 8.14
C ILE A 31 5.76 -3.34 7.40
N THR A 32 6.84 -4.02 7.76
CA THR A 32 7.25 -5.27 7.13
C THR A 32 6.19 -6.35 7.30
N ARG A 33 5.67 -6.55 8.53
CA ARG A 33 4.60 -7.54 8.78
C ARG A 33 3.33 -7.22 8.00
N GLU A 34 2.97 -5.94 7.93
CA GLU A 34 1.77 -5.52 7.23
C GLU A 34 1.89 -5.66 5.71
N ILE A 35 3.04 -5.28 5.14
CA ILE A 35 3.37 -5.53 3.74
C ILE A 35 3.25 -7.02 3.41
N MET A 36 3.83 -7.88 4.25
CA MET A 36 3.75 -9.33 4.04
C MET A 36 2.31 -9.83 4.10
N SER A 37 1.50 -9.32 5.03
CA SER A 37 0.07 -9.65 5.12
C SER A 37 -0.69 -9.23 3.85
N ILE A 38 -0.47 -8.00 3.37
CA ILE A 38 -1.12 -7.46 2.18
C ILE A 38 -0.72 -8.26 0.93
N ILE A 39 0.57 -8.54 0.73
CA ILE A 39 1.06 -9.33 -0.41
C ILE A 39 0.51 -10.76 -0.38
N THR A 40 0.32 -11.34 0.82
CA THR A 40 -0.30 -12.66 0.95
C THR A 40 -1.74 -12.68 0.43
N ILE A 41 -2.50 -11.61 0.66
CA ILE A 41 -3.88 -11.47 0.20
C ILE A 41 -3.94 -11.06 -1.30
N TYR A 42 -3.03 -10.19 -1.72
CA TYR A 42 -2.95 -9.66 -3.09
C TYR A 42 -1.54 -9.88 -3.69
N PRO A 43 -1.26 -11.07 -4.22
CA PRO A 43 0.08 -11.44 -4.73
C PRO A 43 0.56 -10.63 -5.94
N THR A 44 -0.37 -9.93 -6.61
CA THR A 44 -0.10 -8.99 -7.70
C THR A 44 0.54 -7.69 -7.21
N LEU A 45 0.43 -7.37 -5.91
CA LEU A 45 1.12 -6.25 -5.31
C LEU A 45 2.58 -6.63 -5.01
N GLN A 46 3.49 -5.73 -5.35
CA GLN A 46 4.91 -5.91 -5.13
C GLN A 46 5.47 -4.75 -4.31
N GLN A 47 6.27 -5.08 -3.31
CA GLN A 47 7.06 -4.09 -2.59
C GLN A 47 8.11 -3.48 -3.51
N THR A 48 8.12 -2.15 -3.58
CA THR A 48 9.07 -1.32 -4.31
C THR A 48 9.37 -0.06 -3.50
N TYR A 49 10.14 0.85 -4.08
CA TYR A 49 10.38 2.18 -3.52
C TYR A 49 9.99 3.23 -4.55
N GLY A 50 9.57 4.40 -4.10
CA GLY A 50 9.24 5.51 -4.99
C GLY A 50 9.52 6.86 -4.35
N SER A 51 9.92 7.81 -5.19
CA SER A 51 10.03 9.20 -4.76
C SER A 51 8.65 9.77 -4.49
N TYR A 52 8.49 10.43 -3.35
CA TYR A 52 7.25 11.05 -2.91
C TYR A 52 7.53 12.45 -2.38
N ARG A 53 6.83 13.43 -2.93
CA ARG A 53 6.95 14.83 -2.52
C ARG A 53 5.87 15.17 -1.49
N LEU A 54 6.26 15.29 -0.22
CA LEU A 54 5.36 15.64 0.89
C LEU A 54 5.02 17.13 0.88
N THR A 55 6.01 17.97 0.56
CA THR A 55 5.88 19.43 0.43
C THR A 55 6.74 19.91 -0.74
N GLU A 56 6.59 21.17 -1.16
CA GLU A 56 7.35 21.73 -2.30
C GLU A 56 8.87 21.51 -2.22
N TYR A 57 9.42 21.43 -1.01
CA TYR A 57 10.86 21.30 -0.75
C TYR A 57 11.25 19.98 -0.08
N ASP A 58 10.32 19.05 0.15
CA ASP A 58 10.57 17.78 0.84
C ASP A 58 10.17 16.59 -0.03
N GLU A 59 11.15 16.06 -0.77
CA GLU A 59 11.02 14.86 -1.58
C GLU A 59 11.79 13.70 -0.93
N LYS A 60 11.09 12.59 -0.69
CA LYS A 60 11.60 11.43 0.05
C LYS A 60 11.36 10.14 -0.71
N ILE A 61 12.28 9.18 -0.55
CA ILE A 61 12.07 7.83 -1.06
C ILE A 61 11.31 7.02 -0.01
N LEU A 62 10.06 6.67 -0.31
CA LEU A 62 9.19 5.90 0.56
C LEU A 62 9.08 4.44 0.09
N ILE A 63 8.81 3.53 1.03
CA ILE A 63 8.37 2.18 0.70
C ILE A 63 6.99 2.29 0.06
N LYS A 64 6.77 1.54 -1.03
CA LYS A 64 5.45 1.44 -1.64
C LYS A 64 5.10 0.03 -2.08
N LEU A 65 3.81 -0.29 -2.06
CA LEU A 65 3.25 -1.43 -2.79
C LEU A 65 2.72 -0.95 -4.13
N ARG A 66 3.02 -1.68 -5.20
CA ARG A 66 2.52 -1.38 -6.55
C ARG A 66 2.02 -2.66 -7.21
N GLY A 67 0.88 -2.58 -7.88
CA GLY A 67 0.32 -3.71 -8.62
C GLY A 67 -1.16 -3.48 -8.90
N THR A 68 -1.92 -4.56 -9.00
CA THR A 68 -3.37 -4.49 -9.25
C THR A 68 -4.17 -5.17 -8.16
N ILE A 69 -5.35 -4.65 -7.83
CA ILE A 69 -6.32 -5.34 -6.97
C ILE A 69 -7.59 -5.69 -7.76
N PRO A 70 -8.18 -6.87 -7.55
CA PRO A 70 -9.44 -7.22 -8.18
C PRO A 70 -10.60 -6.47 -7.50
N ILE A 71 -11.43 -5.80 -8.29
CA ILE A 71 -12.69 -5.19 -7.86
C ILE A 71 -13.82 -5.77 -8.68
N ILE A 72 -14.89 -6.21 -8.00
CA ILE A 72 -16.11 -6.68 -8.65
C ILE A 72 -16.96 -5.47 -9.00
N PHE A 73 -17.21 -5.27 -10.28
CA PHE A 73 -18.12 -4.25 -10.77
C PHE A 73 -19.43 -4.92 -11.17
N GLN A 74 -20.50 -4.57 -10.47
CA GLN A 74 -21.85 -5.04 -10.77
C GLN A 74 -22.41 -4.16 -11.89
N SER A 75 -22.58 -4.74 -13.08
CA SER A 75 -23.18 -4.02 -14.21
C SER A 75 -24.65 -3.70 -13.90
N ILE A 76 -25.01 -2.43 -14.02
CA ILE A 76 -26.38 -1.91 -13.86
C ILE A 76 -27.30 -2.25 -15.05
N ASN A 77 -26.78 -2.84 -16.13
CA ASN A 77 -27.58 -3.23 -17.29
C ASN A 77 -28.37 -4.52 -17.01
N LYS A 78 -29.65 -4.35 -16.63
CA LYS A 78 -30.65 -5.38 -16.27
C LYS A 78 -30.88 -6.52 -17.28
N ILE A 79 -30.35 -6.44 -18.50
CA ILE A 79 -30.62 -7.42 -19.56
C ILE A 79 -29.69 -8.64 -19.45
N ASN A 80 -28.48 -8.48 -18.91
CA ASN A 80 -27.54 -9.56 -18.63
C ASN A 80 -26.76 -9.23 -17.36
N LYS A 81 -27.30 -9.62 -16.19
CA LYS A 81 -26.61 -9.44 -14.91
C LYS A 81 -25.43 -10.41 -14.84
N SER A 82 -24.25 -9.95 -15.25
CA SER A 82 -22.98 -10.63 -15.00
C SER A 82 -22.07 -9.70 -14.20
N ASP A 83 -21.56 -10.22 -13.09
CA ASP A 83 -20.54 -9.54 -12.31
C ASP A 83 -19.22 -9.66 -13.06
N GLN A 84 -18.56 -8.53 -13.33
CA GLN A 84 -17.26 -8.50 -13.99
C GLN A 84 -16.20 -8.05 -13.00
N THR A 85 -15.13 -8.83 -12.88
CA THR A 85 -13.98 -8.48 -12.06
C THR A 85 -12.97 -7.68 -12.88
N TYR A 86 -12.65 -6.47 -12.41
CA TYR A 86 -11.65 -5.60 -13.02
C TYR A 86 -10.42 -5.52 -12.12
N ASN A 87 -9.24 -5.64 -12.73
CA ASN A 87 -7.98 -5.45 -12.03
C ASN A 87 -7.62 -3.97 -12.05
N ILE A 88 -7.76 -3.29 -10.91
CA ILE A 88 -7.47 -1.86 -10.78
C ILE A 88 -6.00 -1.69 -10.38
N PRO A 89 -5.18 -1.03 -11.21
CA PRO A 89 -3.80 -0.74 -10.87
C PRO A 89 -3.70 0.38 -9.83
N LEU A 90 -2.88 0.17 -8.80
CA LEU A 90 -2.67 1.13 -7.75
C LEU A 90 -1.25 1.11 -7.19
N SER A 91 -0.93 2.20 -6.49
CA SER A 91 0.25 2.33 -5.63
C SER A 91 -0.16 2.77 -4.23
N ILE A 92 0.43 2.14 -3.22
CA ILE A 92 0.26 2.46 -1.80
C ILE A 92 1.62 2.90 -1.27
N TYR A 93 1.79 4.19 -0.98
CA TYR A 93 2.98 4.73 -0.36
C TYR A 93 2.80 4.74 1.16
N PHE A 94 3.71 4.11 1.90
CA PHE A 94 3.67 4.15 3.36
C PHE A 94 4.22 5.50 3.83
N SER A 95 3.42 6.25 4.58
CA SER A 95 3.82 7.57 5.08
C SER A 95 4.97 7.48 6.08
N PRO A 96 5.84 8.50 6.22
CA PRO A 96 7.02 8.42 7.08
C PRO A 96 6.77 8.01 8.53
N ASN A 97 5.61 8.39 9.08
CA ASN A 97 5.20 8.11 10.46
C ASN A 97 4.19 6.95 10.56
N TYR A 98 4.07 6.14 9.51
CA TYR A 98 3.22 4.95 9.52
C TYR A 98 3.61 4.02 10.68
N PRO A 99 2.64 3.45 11.44
CA PRO A 99 1.20 3.44 11.19
C PRO A 99 0.42 4.61 11.83
N TYR A 100 1.05 5.60 12.46
CA TYR A 100 0.31 6.71 13.09
C TYR A 100 -0.31 7.67 12.08
N THR A 101 0.28 7.75 10.88
CA THR A 101 -0.30 8.44 9.73
C THR A 101 -0.75 7.43 8.68
N PRO A 102 -1.87 7.68 7.97
CA PRO A 102 -2.35 6.77 6.93
C PRO A 102 -1.33 6.67 5.78
N PRO A 103 -1.39 5.61 4.98
CA PRO A 103 -0.65 5.55 3.73
C PRO A 103 -1.31 6.46 2.67
N PHE A 104 -0.55 6.82 1.64
CA PHE A 104 -1.05 7.56 0.47
C PHE A 104 -1.37 6.58 -0.67
N LEU A 105 -2.60 6.57 -1.15
CA LEU A 105 -3.06 5.64 -2.18
C LEU A 105 -3.27 6.36 -3.51
N TYR A 106 -2.84 5.74 -4.60
CA TYR A 106 -3.00 6.26 -5.95
C TYR A 106 -3.53 5.19 -6.88
N VAL A 107 -4.48 5.54 -7.74
CA VAL A 107 -4.77 4.78 -8.96
C VAL A 107 -3.68 5.11 -9.99
N GLU A 108 -3.01 4.09 -10.52
CA GLU A 108 -1.99 4.26 -11.56
C GLU A 108 -2.50 3.70 -12.89
N PRO A 109 -3.14 4.51 -13.77
CA PRO A 109 -3.70 4.00 -15.01
C PRO A 109 -2.63 3.36 -15.88
N LEU A 110 -2.94 2.19 -16.43
CA LEU A 110 -2.18 1.60 -17.54
C LEU A 110 -2.33 2.48 -18.80
N PRO A 111 -1.47 2.34 -19.83
CA PRO A 111 -1.50 3.20 -21.02
C PRO A 111 -2.87 3.28 -21.74
N ASN A 112 -3.71 2.24 -21.60
CA ASN A 112 -5.06 2.17 -22.16
C ASN A 112 -6.17 2.57 -21.17
N MET A 113 -5.82 3.05 -19.97
CA MET A 113 -6.74 3.46 -18.92
C MET A 113 -6.77 4.97 -18.76
N ARG A 114 -7.91 5.47 -18.32
CA ARG A 114 -8.09 6.88 -17.96
C ARG A 114 -8.66 6.97 -16.56
N ILE A 115 -8.13 7.88 -15.75
CA ILE A 115 -8.72 8.20 -14.45
C ILE A 115 -9.98 9.01 -14.70
N TYR A 116 -11.09 8.53 -14.14
CA TYR A 116 -12.32 9.31 -14.00
C TYR A 116 -12.35 9.91 -12.60
N GLU A 117 -12.35 11.24 -12.53
CA GLU A 117 -12.48 11.95 -11.26
C GLU A 117 -13.82 11.61 -10.59
N SER A 118 -13.78 11.38 -9.29
CA SER A 118 -14.94 11.02 -8.48
C SER A 118 -14.80 11.61 -7.09
N GLN A 119 -15.80 11.41 -6.23
CA GLN A 119 -15.74 11.84 -4.83
C GLN A 119 -14.53 11.28 -4.04
N PHE A 120 -13.93 10.17 -4.50
CA PHE A 120 -12.84 9.50 -3.80
C PHE A 120 -11.53 9.47 -4.59
N VAL A 121 -11.50 9.97 -5.82
CA VAL A 121 -10.31 9.93 -6.68
C VAL A 121 -10.21 11.24 -7.44
N ASN A 122 -9.10 11.94 -7.28
CA ASN A 122 -8.86 13.20 -8.00
C ASN A 122 -8.19 12.95 -9.38
N LYS A 123 -7.93 14.03 -10.13
CA LYS A 123 -7.29 13.96 -11.46
C LYS A 123 -5.89 13.34 -11.48
N SER A 124 -5.12 13.43 -10.39
CA SER A 124 -3.80 12.79 -10.30
C SER A 124 -3.87 11.33 -9.90
N GLY A 125 -5.08 10.81 -9.63
CA GLY A 125 -5.31 9.45 -9.17
C GLY A 125 -5.18 9.28 -7.66
N LEU A 126 -4.90 10.35 -6.89
CA LEU A 126 -4.87 10.29 -5.43
C LEU A 126 -6.25 9.89 -4.91
N ILE A 127 -6.26 8.85 -4.09
CA ILE A 127 -7.45 8.30 -3.47
C ILE A 127 -7.65 8.94 -2.11
N THR A 128 -8.83 9.51 -1.90
CA THR A 128 -9.30 10.02 -0.61
C THR A 128 -10.49 9.17 -0.17
N HIS A 129 -10.45 8.62 1.03
CA HIS A 129 -11.53 7.78 1.56
C HIS A 129 -11.75 8.13 3.04
N PRO A 130 -12.99 8.08 3.58
CA PRO A 130 -13.24 8.37 4.99
C PRO A 130 -12.37 7.57 5.95
N LEU A 131 -12.07 6.31 5.62
CA LEU A 131 -11.15 5.47 6.41
C LEU A 131 -9.71 6.00 6.49
N LEU A 132 -9.25 6.74 5.47
CA LEU A 132 -7.95 7.41 5.49
C LEU A 132 -8.03 8.71 6.30
N SER A 133 -9.15 9.42 6.22
CA SER A 133 -9.39 10.67 6.96
C SER A 133 -9.56 10.44 8.47
N SER A 134 -10.21 9.35 8.87
CA SER A 134 -10.40 8.94 10.26
C SER A 134 -9.37 7.90 10.70
N TRP A 135 -8.20 7.88 10.07
CA TRP A 135 -7.16 6.91 10.37
C TRP A 135 -6.68 7.09 11.81
N SER A 136 -6.75 6.01 12.60
CA SER A 136 -6.33 5.99 13.99
C SER A 136 -5.62 4.68 14.29
N TYR A 137 -4.32 4.77 14.58
CA TYR A 137 -3.56 3.64 15.09
C TYR A 137 -3.51 3.69 16.61
N VAL A 138 -4.13 2.71 17.27
CA VAL A 138 -4.03 2.54 18.72
C VAL A 138 -2.85 1.61 18.99
N SER A 139 -1.72 2.18 19.41
CA SER A 139 -0.62 1.39 19.95
C SER A 139 -1.04 0.80 21.29
N PHE A 140 -1.50 -0.45 21.31
CA PHE A 140 -1.80 -1.17 22.55
C PHE A 140 -0.52 -1.53 23.30
N PHE A 141 0.17 -0.55 23.87
CA PHE A 141 1.17 -0.76 24.92
C PHE A 141 1.21 0.43 25.89
N HIS A 142 0.33 0.40 26.88
CA HIS A 142 0.70 0.83 28.24
C HIS A 142 0.05 -0.09 29.29
N HIS A 143 0.90 -0.62 30.17
CA HIS A 143 0.61 -1.33 31.41
C HIS A 143 -0.57 -0.75 32.21
N ASN A 144 -1.54 -1.58 32.62
CA ASN A 144 -1.68 -2.06 34.00
C ASN A 144 -2.98 -2.87 34.21
N SER A 145 -2.83 -3.92 35.02
CA SER A 145 -3.80 -4.72 35.78
C SER A 145 -5.29 -4.34 35.78
N HIS A 146 -6.13 -5.38 35.71
CA HIS A 146 -7.58 -5.45 35.95
C HIS A 146 -8.48 -5.37 34.72
N ILE A 147 -8.51 -6.46 33.96
CA ILE A 147 -9.66 -6.83 33.13
C ILE A 147 -10.57 -7.71 34.00
N THR A 148 -11.66 -7.13 34.49
CA THR A 148 -12.89 -7.87 34.79
C THR A 148 -13.89 -7.41 33.74
N VAL A 149 -14.20 -8.30 32.80
CA VAL A 149 -15.26 -8.11 31.82
C VAL A 149 -16.59 -8.38 32.54
N ILE A 150 -17.52 -7.43 32.44
CA ILE A 150 -18.96 -7.66 32.65
C ILE A 150 -19.59 -7.81 31.27
#